data_AF-A0A5U5NJ00-F1
#
_entry.id   AF-A0A5U5NJ00-F1
#
_cell.length_a   1.000
_cell.length_b   1.000
_cell.length_c   1.000
_cell.angle_alpha   90.00
_cell.angle_beta   90.00
_cell.angle_gamma   90.00
#
_symmetry.space_group_name_H-M   'P 1'
#
loop_
_entity.id
_entity.type
_entity.pdbx_description
1 polymer ?
#
loop_
_entity_poly.entity_id
_entity_poly.type
_entity_poly.pdbx_seq_one_letter_code
_entity_poly.pdbx_strand_id
1 'polypeptide(L)' 'MGAYLIRRLLLVIPTLWAIITINFFIVQIAPGGPVDQAIAAIEFGQGGALPG' A
#
# COMPACT_ATOMS: atom_id res chain seq x y z
N MET A 1 24.27 -17.73 21.18
CA MET A 1 24.30 -17.27 19.78
C MET A 1 22.92 -17.25 19.11
N GLY A 2 22.09 -18.29 19.23
CA GLY A 2 20.75 -18.31 18.61
C GLY A 2 19.79 -17.18 19.07
N ALA A 3 19.81 -16.83 20.36
CA ALA A 3 19.00 -15.73 20.90
C ALA A 3 19.33 -14.35 20.28
N TYR A 4 20.59 -14.12 19.90
CA TYR A 4 21.00 -12.88 19.23
C TYR A 4 20.52 -12.84 17.77
N LEU A 5 20.57 -13.99 17.08
CA LEU A 5 20.06 -14.11 15.72
C LEU A 5 18.54 -13.86 15.68
N ILE A 6 17.79 -14.50 16.58
CA ILE A 6 16.34 -14.31 16.70
C ILE A 6 16.01 -12.84 16.99
N ARG A 7 16.74 -12.20 17.92
CA ARG A 7 16.53 -10.78 18.24
C ARG A 7 16.80 -9.87 17.04
N ARG A 8 17.76 -10.22 16.18
CA ARG A 8 18.02 -9.51 14.93
C ARG A 8 16.90 -9.69 13.91
N LEU A 9 16.40 -10.91 13.70
CA LEU A 9 15.27 -11.16 12.80
C LEU A 9 13.99 -10.49 13.29
N LEU A 10 13.71 -10.54 14.60
CA LEU A 10 12.55 -9.88 15.19
C LEU A 10 12.60 -8.36 15.03
N LEU A 11 13.78 -7.75 15.01
CA LEU A 11 13.95 -6.32 14.76
C LEU A 11 13.84 -5.93 13.28
N VAL A 12 14.05 -6.86 12.34
CA VAL A 12 13.88 -6.60 10.91
C VAL A 12 12.40 -6.42 10.56
N ILE A 13 11.51 -7.21 11.17
CA ILE A 13 10.06 -7.14 10.95
C ILE A 13 9.49 -5.72 11.16
N PRO A 14 9.70 -5.04 12.32
CA PRO A 14 9.19 -3.68 12.52
C PRO A 14 9.85 -2.66 11.59
N THR A 15 11.12 -2.85 11.20
CA THR A 15 11.78 -1.98 10.21
C THR A 15 11.11 -2.10 8.84
N LEU A 16 10.86 -3.33 8.38
CA LEU A 16 10.18 -3.56 7.10
C LEU A 16 8.75 -3.01 7.13
N TRP A 17 8.04 -3.21 8.23
CA TRP A 17 6.69 -2.70 8.40
C TRP A 17 6.66 -1.17 8.31
N ALA A 18 7.56 -0.49 9.03
CA ALA A 18 7.68 0.97 8.96
C ALA A 18 7.97 1.47 7.54
N ILE A 19 8.89 0.82 6.81
CA ILE A 19 9.25 1.21 5.44
C ILE A 19 8.05 1.03 4.49
N ILE A 20 7.34 -0.10 4.57
CA ILE A 20 6.16 -0.36 3.72
C ILE A 20 5.07 0.68 4.00
N THR A 21 4.78 0.96 5.27
CA THR A 21 3.78 1.97 5.65
C THR A 21 4.15 3.35 5.12
N ILE A 22 5.41 3.79 5.31
CA ILE A 22 5.88 5.07 4.79
C ILE A 22 5.78 5.10 3.26
N ASN A 23 6.22 4.05 2.58
CA ASN A 23 6.16 3.96 1.12
C ASN A 23 4.71 4.06 0.61
N PHE A 24 3.78 3.38 1.28
CA PHE A 24 2.35 3.46 0.98
C PHE A 24 1.80 4.89 1.12
N PHE A 25 2.18 5.62 2.17
CA PHE A 25 1.80 7.04 2.31
C PHE A 25 2.41 7.91 1.21
N ILE A 26 3.67 7.71 0.87
CA ILE A 26 4.34 8.47 -0.20
C ILE A 26 3.61 8.27 -1.54
N VAL A 27 3.29 7.02 -1.88
CA VAL A 27 2.60 6.68 -3.13
C VAL A 27 1.17 7.24 -3.17
N GLN A 28 0.47 7.30 -2.03
CA GLN A 28 -0.87 7.90 -1.96
C GLN A 28 -0.86 9.43 -2.07
N ILE A 29 0.21 10.09 -1.61
CA ILE A 29 0.34 11.56 -1.70
C ILE A 29 0.77 11.99 -3.11
N ALA A 30 1.36 11.08 -3.90
CA ALA A 30 1.69 11.36 -5.29
C ALA A 30 0.41 11.63 -6.12
N PRO A 31 0.41 12.62 -7.04
CA PRO A 31 -0.74 12.92 -7.87
C PRO A 31 -1.08 11.74 -8.81
N GLY A 32 -2.34 11.29 -8.80
CA GLY A 32 -2.79 10.10 -9.55
C GLY A 32 -2.59 8.78 -8.79
N GLY A 33 -2.72 8.83 -7.46
CA GLY A 33 -2.43 7.71 -6.57
C GLY A 33 -3.32 6.48 -6.81
N PRO A 34 -2.94 5.32 -6.26
CA PRO A 34 -3.69 4.07 -6.41
C PRO A 34 -5.15 4.17 -5.91
N VAL A 35 -5.42 5.06 -4.96
CA VAL A 35 -6.80 5.32 -4.47
C VAL A 35 -7.63 6.02 -5.55
N ASP A 36 -7.09 7.03 -6.23
CA ASP A 36 -7.76 7.72 -7.33
C ASP A 36 -8.04 6.75 -8.49
N GLN A 37 -7.08 5.88 -8.81
CA GLN A 37 -7.23 4.85 -9.83
C GLN A 37 -8.29 3.80 -9.45
N ALA A 38 -8.32 3.38 -8.18
CA ALA A 38 -9.32 2.45 -7.68
C ALA A 38 -10.73 3.07 -7.71
N ILE A 39 -10.86 4.34 -7.31
CA ILE A 39 -12.14 5.08 -7.38
C ILE A 39 -12.55 5.26 -8.84
N ALA A 40 -11.65 5.67 -9.73
CA ALA A 40 -11.93 5.81 -11.16
C ALA A 40 -12.35 4.48 -11.80
N ALA A 41 -11.72 3.36 -11.42
CA ALA A 41 -12.11 2.03 -11.89
C ALA A 41 -13.50 1.61 -11.37
N ILE A 42 -13.85 1.99 -10.14
CA ILE A 42 -15.19 1.75 -9.59
C ILE A 42 -16.23 2.64 -10.28
N GLU A 43 -15.95 3.93 -10.44
CA GLU A 43 -16.83 4.90 -11.10
C GLU A 43 -17.10 4.51 -12.57
N PHE A 44 -16.06 4.14 -13.33
CA PHE A 44 -16.20 3.60 -14.69
C PHE A 44 -16.83 2.20 -14.71
N GLY A 45 -16.52 1.34 -13.72
CA GLY A 45 -17.10 0.00 -13.59
C GLY A 45 -18.58 0.00 -13.22
N GLN A 46 -19.06 1.06 -12.55
CA GLN A 46 -20.45 1.26 -12.16
C GLN A 46 -21.23 2.08 -13.21
N GLY A 47 -20.54 2.87 -14.04
CA GLY A 47 -21.10 3.62 -15.18
C GLY A 47 -21.20 2.84 -16.51
N GLY A 48 -20.78 1.57 -16.56
CA GLY A 48 -20.86 0.73 -17.76
C GLY A 48 -22.25 0.14 -18.07
N ALA A 49 -23.25 0.39 -17.22
CA ALA A 49 -24.63 -0.02 -17.44
C ALA A 49 -25.51 1.20 -17.79
N LEU A 50 -25.52 1.55 -19.08
CA LEU A 50 -26.38 2.54 -19.75
C LEU A 50 -25.99 4.02 -19.51
N PRO A 51 -25.78 4.79 -20.59
CA PRO A 51 -26.93 5.38 -21.28
C PRO A 51 -26.84 5.36 -22.82
N GLY A 52 -27.88 4.83 -23.47
CA GLY A 52 -28.08 4.84 -24.92
C GLY A 52 -28.66 3.54 -25.45
#